data_AF-A0A2M7JTB5-F1
#
_entry.id   AF-A0A2M7JTB5-F1
#
_cell.length_a   1.000
_cell.length_b   1.000
_cell.length_c   1.000
_cell.angle_alpha   90.00
_cell.angle_beta   90.00
_cell.angle_gamma   90.00
#
_symmetry.space_group_name_H-M   'P 1'
#
loop_
_entity.id
_entity.type
_entity.pdbx_description
1 polymer ?
#
loop_
_entity_poly.entity_id
_entity_poly.type
_entity_poly.pdbx_seq_one_letter_code
_entity_poly.pdbx_strand_id
1 'polypeptide(L)'
;SQLGDIPVDVLSTPRLIQLMETAAIKATQDFISTDQVSLGTEVKIKHLSATPLGMKVTANALLKGVEKNRFFFLVDAYDEKEKVAEGEHERVLVSKERFLKKVEKKRAG
;
A
#
# COMPACT_ATOMS: atom_id res chain seq x y z
N SER A 1 10.37 -7.19 16.68
CA SER A 1 11.58 -7.69 16.02
C SER A 1 12.49 -6.51 15.77
N GLN A 2 13.75 -6.57 16.21
CA GLN A 2 14.73 -5.57 15.80
C GLN A 2 15.15 -5.93 14.38
N LEU A 3 14.73 -5.13 13.41
CA LEU A 3 15.15 -5.24 12.02
C LEU A 3 16.50 -4.54 11.88
N GLY A 4 17.51 -5.29 11.42
CA GLY A 4 18.73 -4.79 10.76
C GLY A 4 19.49 -3.70 11.50
N ASP A 5 20.50 -4.10 12.28
CA ASP A 5 21.49 -3.20 12.87
C ASP A 5 22.46 -2.71 11.78
N ILE A 6 21.94 -1.94 10.82
CA ILE A 6 22.72 -1.13 9.91
C ILE A 6 22.75 0.25 10.56
N PRO A 7 23.92 0.84 10.87
CA PRO A 7 24.04 2.10 11.58
C PRO A 7 23.72 3.31 10.66
N VAL A 8 22.64 3.21 9.88
CA VAL A 8 22.22 4.20 8.90
C VAL A 8 20.69 4.29 8.94
N ASP A 9 20.18 5.46 9.30
CA ASP A 9 18.75 5.74 9.29
C ASP A 9 18.26 5.81 7.84
N VAL A 10 17.64 4.73 7.37
CA VAL A 10 17.09 4.61 6.01
C VAL A 10 15.60 4.25 6.05
N LEU A 11 14.90 4.58 4.97
CA LEU A 11 13.50 4.20 4.79
C LEU A 11 13.37 2.68 4.80
N SER A 12 12.52 2.15 5.69
CA SER A 12 12.29 0.72 5.79
C SER A 12 11.28 0.22 4.74
N THR A 13 11.44 -1.04 4.31
CA THR A 13 10.49 -1.69 3.38
C THR A 13 9.03 -1.61 3.84
N PRO A 14 8.68 -1.84 5.13
CA PRO A 14 7.29 -1.70 5.58
C PRO A 14 6.73 -0.28 5.42
N ARG A 15 7.55 0.76 5.68
CA ARG A 15 7.11 2.15 5.53
C ARG A 15 6.95 2.53 4.06
N LEU A 16 7.80 1.99 3.19
CA LEU A 16 7.68 2.14 1.75
C LEU A 16 6.40 1.49 1.20
N ILE A 17 6.08 0.27 1.66
CA ILE A 17 4.81 -0.40 1.35
C ILE A 17 3.63 0.47 1.77
N GLN A 18 3.65 1.02 2.99
CA GLN A 18 2.58 1.89 3.47
C GLN A 18 2.39 3.14 2.59
N LEU A 19 3.47 3.72 2.06
CA LEU A 19 3.41 4.85 1.14
C LEU A 19 2.74 4.46 -0.19
N MET A 20 3.10 3.30 -0.75
CA MET A 20 2.48 2.74 -1.97
C MET A 20 1.00 2.39 -1.75
N GLU A 21 0.65 1.81 -0.60
CA GLU A 21 -0.75 1.54 -0.25
C GLU A 21 -1.57 2.83 -0.17
N THR A 22 -0.99 3.89 0.41
CA THR A 22 -1.63 5.20 0.51
C THR A 22 -1.87 5.80 -0.87
N ALA A 23 -0.92 5.66 -1.80
CA ALA A 23 -1.11 6.09 -3.18
C ALA A 23 -2.27 5.35 -3.86
N ALA A 24 -2.37 4.03 -3.69
CA ALA A 24 -3.46 3.22 -4.25
C ALA A 24 -4.83 3.55 -3.64
N ILE A 25 -4.90 3.87 -2.34
CA ILE A 25 -6.12 4.34 -1.69
C ILE A 25 -6.55 5.68 -2.31
N LYS A 26 -5.64 6.64 -2.39
CA LYS A 26 -5.92 7.97 -2.98
C LYS A 26 -6.36 7.89 -4.43
N ALA A 27 -5.80 6.95 -5.20
CA ALA A 27 -6.18 6.74 -6.60
C ALA A 27 -7.63 6.23 -6.79
N THR A 28 -8.26 5.66 -5.75
CA THR A 28 -9.61 5.08 -5.84
C THR A 28 -10.66 5.72 -4.94
N GLN A 29 -10.25 6.49 -3.92
CA GLN A 29 -11.16 6.98 -2.88
C GLN A 29 -12.34 7.80 -3.43
N ASP A 30 -12.12 8.60 -4.48
CA ASP A 30 -13.15 9.49 -5.05
C ASP A 30 -14.09 8.76 -6.02
N PHE A 31 -13.79 7.49 -6.34
CA PHE A 31 -14.54 6.65 -7.28
C PHE A 31 -15.35 5.55 -6.59
N ILE A 32 -15.20 5.38 -5.27
CA ILE A 32 -15.92 4.38 -4.49
C ILE A 32 -17.03 5.01 -3.65
N SER A 33 -18.10 4.26 -3.41
CA SER A 33 -19.21 4.74 -2.59
C SER A 33 -18.80 4.92 -1.13
N THR A 34 -19.45 5.84 -0.42
CA THR A 34 -19.16 6.17 0.99
C THR A 34 -19.46 5.02 1.96
N ASP A 35 -20.26 4.04 1.56
CA ASP A 35 -20.55 2.79 2.29
C ASP A 35 -19.55 1.66 1.98
N GLN A 36 -18.57 1.90 1.10
CA GLN A 36 -17.55 0.94 0.69
C GLN A 36 -16.14 1.35 1.14
N VAL A 37 -15.27 0.36 1.29
CA VAL A 37 -13.85 0.57 1.60
C VAL A 37 -13.02 -0.41 0.78
N SER A 38 -11.84 0.03 0.32
CA SER A 38 -10.86 -0.86 -0.30
C SER A 38 -9.86 -1.37 0.75
N LEU A 39 -9.61 -2.67 0.75
CA LEU A 39 -8.69 -3.34 1.67
C LEU A 39 -7.53 -3.96 0.89
N GLY A 40 -6.28 -3.76 1.32
CA GLY A 40 -5.14 -4.47 0.74
C GLY A 40 -5.22 -5.96 1.02
N THR A 41 -4.91 -6.79 0.01
CA THR A 41 -4.97 -8.26 0.12
C THR A 41 -3.68 -8.94 -0.31
N GLU A 42 -2.94 -8.33 -1.23
CA GLU A 42 -1.61 -8.80 -1.65
C GLU A 42 -0.72 -7.60 -1.96
N VAL A 43 0.54 -7.67 -1.57
CA VAL A 43 1.58 -6.73 -1.98
C VAL A 43 2.84 -7.50 -2.32
N LYS A 44 3.41 -7.19 -3.49
CA LYS A 44 4.65 -7.81 -3.97
C LYS A 44 5.53 -6.74 -4.56
N ILE A 45 6.60 -6.40 -3.86
CA ILE A 45 7.53 -5.34 -4.27
C ILE A 45 8.99 -5.77 -4.22
N LYS A 46 9.81 -5.06 -4.97
CA LYS A 46 11.27 -5.02 -4.81
C LYS A 46 11.65 -3.66 -4.24
N HIS A 47 12.43 -3.64 -3.17
CA HIS A 47 13.08 -2.44 -2.63
C HIS A 47 14.49 -2.38 -3.23
N LEU A 48 14.67 -1.49 -4.20
CA LEU A 48 15.80 -1.48 -5.13
C LEU A 48 17.00 -0.69 -4.58
N SER A 49 16.75 0.43 -3.91
CA SER A 49 17.79 1.30 -3.36
C SER A 49 17.35 1.85 -2.00
N ALA A 50 18.32 2.12 -1.12
CA ALA A 50 18.04 2.65 0.21
C ALA A 50 17.90 4.18 0.15
N THR A 51 16.86 4.71 0.79
CA THR A 51 16.67 6.16 0.92
C THR A 51 17.10 6.64 2.31
N PRO A 52 18.14 7.50 2.44
CA PRO A 52 18.53 8.10 3.70
C PRO A 52 17.46 8.99 4.33
N LEU A 53 17.51 9.13 5.65
CA LEU A 53 16.67 10.07 6.40
C LEU A 53 16.80 11.51 5.85
N GLY A 54 15.66 12.20 5.76
CA GLY A 54 15.57 13.59 5.28
C GLY A 54 15.24 13.74 3.80
N MET A 55 15.44 12.70 2.98
CA MET A 55 15.02 12.72 1.58
C MET A 55 13.50 12.53 1.44
N LYS A 56 12.93 13.17 0.43
CA LYS A 56 11.51 12.98 0.08
C LYS A 56 11.35 11.74 -0.80
N VAL A 57 10.31 10.96 -0.52
CA VAL A 57 9.91 9.82 -1.35
C VAL A 57 8.51 10.05 -1.87
N THR A 58 8.32 9.86 -3.17
CA THR A 58 7.02 9.88 -3.85
C THR A 58 6.70 8.47 -4.28
N ALA A 59 5.52 7.97 -3.89
CA ALA A 59 5.00 6.71 -4.42
C ALA A 59 3.85 6.97 -5.38
N ASN A 60 3.83 6.23 -6.48
CA ASN A 60 2.75 6.26 -7.47
C ASN A 60 2.01 4.92 -7.45
N ALA A 61 0.73 4.98 -7.83
CA ALA A 61 -0.09 3.80 -8.02
C ALA A 61 -0.92 3.97 -9.29
N LEU A 62 -0.71 3.08 -10.26
CA LEU A 62 -1.46 3.02 -11.50
C LEU A 62 -2.44 1.84 -11.43
N LEU A 63 -3.74 2.10 -11.53
CA LEU A 63 -4.75 1.06 -11.63
C LEU A 63 -4.64 0.35 -12.98
N LYS A 64 -4.11 -0.88 -12.97
CA LYS A 64 -3.87 -1.73 -14.14
C LYS A 64 -5.14 -2.42 -14.63
N GLY A 65 -6.07 -2.70 -13.71
CA GLY A 65 -7.31 -3.38 -14.05
C GLY A 65 -8.25 -3.54 -12.87
N VAL A 66 -9.51 -3.79 -13.19
CA VAL A 66 -10.59 -4.07 -12.24
C VAL A 66 -11.25 -5.39 -12.62
N GLU A 67 -11.31 -6.33 -11.69
CA GLU A 67 -12.04 -7.58 -11.86
C GLU A 67 -13.07 -7.74 -10.74
N LYS A 68 -14.35 -7.60 -11.07
CA LYS A 68 -15.46 -7.59 -10.10
C LYS A 68 -15.22 -6.51 -9.03
N ASN A 69 -14.78 -6.90 -7.84
CA ASN A 69 -14.47 -6.01 -6.72
C ASN A 69 -12.97 -5.98 -6.38
N ARG A 70 -12.10 -6.50 -7.24
CA ARG A 70 -10.64 -6.50 -7.09
C ARG A 70 -10.03 -5.39 -7.95
N PHE A 71 -9.10 -4.65 -7.37
CA PHE A 71 -8.32 -3.60 -8.01
C PHE A 71 -6.86 -4.03 -8.04
N PHE A 72 -6.25 -4.03 -9.22
CA PHE A 72 -4.86 -4.40 -9.41
C PHE A 72 -4.05 -3.15 -9.75
N PHE A 73 -3.01 -2.87 -8.96
CA PHE A 73 -2.16 -1.70 -9.14
C PHE A 73 -0.75 -2.11 -9.52
N LEU A 74 -0.15 -1.36 -10.45
CA LEU A 74 1.30 -1.21 -10.52
C LEU A 74 1.70 -0.09 -9.58
N VAL A 75 2.69 -0.33 -8.73
CA VAL A 75 3.21 0.65 -7.79
C VAL A 75 4.69 0.86 -8.00
N ASP A 76 5.13 2.10 -7.87
CA ASP A 76 6.54 2.46 -7.83
C ASP A 76 6.78 3.57 -6.83
N ALA A 77 8.04 3.75 -6.47
CA ALA A 77 8.46 4.85 -5.64
C ALA A 77 9.82 5.38 -6.08
N TYR A 78 9.97 6.68 -5.94
CA TYR A 78 11.18 7.42 -6.26
C TYR A 78 11.56 8.30 -5.07
N ASP A 79 12.84 8.36 -4.75
CA ASP A 79 13.36 9.45 -3.94
C ASP A 79 13.79 10.62 -4.84
N GLU A 80 14.53 11.58 -4.29
CA GLU A 80 14.98 12.77 -5.03
C GLU A 80 16.05 12.45 -6.10
N LYS A 81 16.55 11.21 -6.16
CA LYS A 81 17.63 10.80 -7.06
C LYS A 81 17.23 9.68 -8.02
N GLU A 82 16.57 8.64 -7.52
CA GLU A 82 16.37 7.42 -8.29
C GLU A 82 15.10 6.65 -7.89
N LYS A 83 14.83 5.57 -8.65
CA LYS A 83 13.75 4.63 -8.34
C LYS A 83 14.17 3.75 -7.17
N VAL A 84 13.40 3.81 -6.08
CA VAL A 84 13.71 3.09 -4.84
C VAL A 84 12.89 1.82 -4.70
N ALA A 85 11.73 1.72 -5.35
CA ALA A 85 10.98 0.46 -5.39
C ALA A 85 10.00 0.37 -6.56
N GLU A 86 9.58 -0.86 -6.81
CA GLU A 86 8.56 -1.21 -7.80
C GLU A 86 7.83 -2.49 -7.41
N GLY A 87 6.59 -2.66 -7.90
CA GLY A 87 5.86 -3.90 -7.72
C GLY A 87 4.38 -3.82 -8.07
N GLU A 88 3.63 -4.75 -7.49
CA GLU A 88 2.20 -4.89 -7.66
C GLU A 88 1.50 -4.87 -6.29
N HIS A 89 0.29 -4.32 -6.26
CA HIS A 89 -0.55 -4.24 -5.07
C HIS A 89 -2.00 -4.53 -5.45
N GLU A 90 -2.63 -5.43 -4.70
CA GLU A 90 -4.03 -5.79 -4.88
C GLU A 90 -4.88 -5.24 -3.74
N ARG A 91 -6.00 -4.61 -4.10
CA ARG A 91 -7.02 -4.18 -3.16
C ARG A 91 -8.38 -4.78 -3.51
N VAL A 92 -9.19 -5.04 -2.48
CA VAL A 92 -10.55 -5.55 -2.63
C VAL A 92 -11.54 -4.55 -2.06
N LEU A 93 -12.54 -4.19 -2.86
CA LEU A 93 -13.65 -3.35 -2.45
C LEU A 93 -14.69 -4.17 -1.69
N VAL A 94 -15.05 -3.71 -0.50
CA VAL A 94 -16.01 -4.37 0.39
C VAL A 94 -16.99 -3.37 0.99
N SER A 95 -18.17 -3.84 1.39
CA SER A 95 -19.10 -3.07 2.23
C SER A 95 -18.49 -2.85 3.61
N LYS A 96 -18.45 -1.58 4.06
CA LYS A 96 -17.97 -1.20 5.39
C LYS A 96 -18.73 -1.94 6.49
N GLU A 97 -20.06 -1.94 6.41
CA GLU A 97 -20.92 -2.57 7.41
C GLU A 97 -20.65 -4.08 7.54
N ARG A 98 -20.63 -4.80 6.39
CA ARG A 98 -20.37 -6.25 6.39
C ARG A 98 -18.98 -6.57 6.94
N PHE A 99 -17.98 -5.75 6.59
CA PHE A 99 -16.62 -5.93 7.08
C PHE A 99 -16.53 -5.73 8.59
N LEU A 100 -17.11 -4.65 9.12
CA LEU A 100 -17.12 -4.38 10.57
C LEU A 100 -17.83 -5.49 11.35
N LYS A 101 -19.00 -5.96 10.88
CA LYS A 101 -19.70 -7.12 11.48
C LYS A 101 -18.82 -8.37 11.53
N LYS A 102 -18.04 -8.64 10.47
CA LYS A 102 -17.11 -9.78 10.42
C LYS A 102 -15.96 -9.62 11.42
N VAL A 103 -15.41 -8.42 11.58
CA VAL A 103 -14.35 -8.12 12.56
C VAL A 103 -14.85 -8.32 13.98
N GLU A 104 -16.03 -7.79 14.32
CA GLU A 104 -16.61 -7.94 15.65
C GLU A 104 -16.92 -9.40 15.98
N LYS A 105 -17.47 -10.16 15.02
CA LYS A 105 -17.67 -11.61 15.19
C LYS A 105 -16.36 -12.35 15.47
N LYS A 106 -15.25 -11.95 14.84
CA LYS A 106 -13.93 -12.54 15.08
C LYS A 106 -13.32 -12.14 16.43
N ARG A 107 -13.67 -10.97 16.97
CA ARG A 107 -13.22 -10.55 18.31
C ARG A 107 -13.95 -11.28 19.43
N ALA A 108 -15.22 -11.62 19.20
CA ALA A 108 -16.07 -12.27 20.20
C ALA A 108 -15.90 -13.80 20.28
N GLY A 109 -15.13 -14.41 19.37
CA GLY A 109 -14.82 -15.85 19.36
C GLY A 109 -13.33 -16.08 19.51
#